data_AF-A0A8V8TL46-F1
#
_entry.id   AF-A0A8V8TL46-F1
#
_cell.length_a   1.000
_cell.length_b   1.000
_cell.length_c   1.000
_cell.angle_alpha   90.00
_cell.angle_beta   90.00
_cell.angle_gamma   90.00
#
_symmetry.space_group_name_H-M   'P 1'
#
loop_
_entity.id
_entity.type
_entity.pdbx_description
1 polymer ?
#
loop_
_entity_poly.entity_id
_entity_poly.type
_entity_poly.pdbx_seq_one_letter_code
_entity_poly.pdbx_strand_id
1 'polypeptide(L)'
;MAPAEILNGKEISAQIRARLKNQVTQLKEQVPGFTPRLAILQVGNRDDSNLYINVKLKAAEEIGIKATHIKLPRTTTESEVMKYITSLNEDSTVHGFLVQLPLDSENSINTEEVINAIAPEKDVDGLTSINAGKLARGDLNDCFIPCTPKGCLELIKETGVPIAGRHAVVVGRSKIVGAPMHDLLLWNNATVTTCHSKTAHLDEEVNKGDILVVATGQPEMVKGEWIKPGAIVIDCGINYVPDDKKPNGRKVVGDVAYDEAKERASFITPVPGGVGPMTVAMLMQSTVESAKRFLEKFKPGKWMIQYNNLNLKTPVPSDIDISRSCKPKPIGKLAREIGLLSEEVELYGETKAKVLLSALERLKHRPDGKYVVVTGWRCRRRLLPGHSYGRV
;
A
#
# COMPACT_ATOMS: atom_id res chain seq x y z
N MET A 1 -29.03 2.05 30.53
CA MET A 1 -28.54 2.49 29.21
C MET A 1 -29.04 1.48 28.20
N ALA A 2 -29.29 1.88 26.95
CA ALA A 2 -29.54 0.92 25.88
C ALA A 2 -28.22 0.20 25.55
N PRO A 3 -28.25 -1.09 25.16
CA PRO A 3 -27.06 -1.79 24.73
C PRO A 3 -26.45 -1.12 23.49
N ALA A 4 -25.13 -1.24 23.36
CA ALA A 4 -24.35 -0.64 22.28
C ALA A 4 -24.81 -1.12 20.90
N GLU A 5 -24.76 -0.21 19.92
CA GLU A 5 -24.94 -0.55 18.52
C GLU A 5 -23.73 -1.36 18.02
N ILE A 6 -24.01 -2.48 17.34
CA ILE A 6 -22.99 -3.42 16.90
C ILE A 6 -22.44 -2.97 15.55
N LEU A 7 -21.16 -2.63 15.50
CA LEU A 7 -20.46 -2.30 14.27
C LEU A 7 -20.14 -3.57 13.48
N ASN A 8 -21.05 -3.93 12.57
CA ASN A 8 -20.95 -5.15 11.77
C ASN A 8 -19.94 -5.00 10.61
N GLY A 9 -18.66 -5.24 10.91
CA GLY A 9 -17.57 -5.16 9.93
C GLY A 9 -17.73 -6.11 8.73
N LYS A 10 -18.49 -7.20 8.85
CA LYS A 10 -18.79 -8.08 7.71
C LYS A 10 -19.66 -7.38 6.67
N GLU A 11 -20.69 -6.65 7.11
CA GLU A 11 -21.59 -5.90 6.22
C GLU A 11 -20.89 -4.67 5.64
N ILE A 12 -20.23 -3.88 6.50
CA ILE A 12 -19.50 -2.67 6.09
C ILE A 12 -18.40 -3.04 5.07
N SER A 13 -17.60 -4.09 5.34
CA SER A 13 -16.57 -4.54 4.39
C SER A 13 -17.17 -5.01 3.07
N ALA A 14 -18.36 -5.62 3.06
CA ALA A 14 -19.03 -6.03 1.82
C ALA A 14 -19.46 -4.83 0.98
N GLN A 15 -20.01 -3.78 1.61
CA GLN A 15 -20.36 -2.52 0.93
C GLN A 15 -19.13 -1.86 0.32
N ILE A 16 -18.01 -1.81 1.05
CA ILE A 16 -16.74 -1.26 0.56
C ILE A 16 -16.23 -2.06 -0.65
N ARG A 17 -16.23 -3.40 -0.58
CA ARG A 17 -15.82 -4.24 -1.72
C ARG A 17 -16.72 -4.02 -2.95
N ALA A 18 -18.03 -3.89 -2.77
CA ALA A 18 -18.95 -3.59 -3.86
C ALA A 18 -18.67 -2.22 -4.51
N ARG A 19 -18.42 -1.19 -3.69
CA ARG A 19 -18.01 0.14 -4.17
C ARG A 19 -16.69 0.08 -4.95
N LEU A 20 -15.69 -0.65 -4.43
CA LEU A 20 -14.40 -0.81 -5.09
C LEU A 20 -14.53 -1.57 -6.42
N LYS A 21 -15.38 -2.59 -6.49
CA LYS A 21 -15.67 -3.31 -7.72
C LYS A 21 -16.16 -2.37 -8.81
N ASN A 22 -17.15 -1.53 -8.49
CA ASN A 22 -17.68 -0.55 -9.43
C ASN A 22 -16.60 0.46 -9.86
N GLN A 23 -15.76 0.93 -8.94
CA GLN A 23 -14.64 1.83 -9.27
C GLN A 23 -13.61 1.17 -10.19
N VAL A 24 -13.28 -0.11 -9.99
CA VAL A 24 -12.35 -0.84 -10.86
C VAL A 24 -12.95 -1.05 -12.24
N THR A 25 -14.24 -1.37 -12.35
CA THR A 25 -14.95 -1.46 -13.64
C THR A 25 -14.86 -0.13 -14.39
N GLN A 26 -15.24 0.98 -13.75
CA GLN A 26 -15.15 2.31 -14.35
C GLN A 26 -13.71 2.66 -14.79
N LEU A 27 -12.71 2.29 -13.99
CA LEU A 27 -11.30 2.55 -14.32
C LEU A 27 -10.85 1.79 -15.57
N LYS A 28 -11.30 0.54 -15.73
CA LYS A 28 -11.03 -0.27 -16.93
C LYS A 28 -11.74 0.26 -18.17
N GLU A 29 -12.95 0.81 -18.02
CA GLU A 29 -13.68 1.46 -19.11
C GLU A 29 -13.01 2.76 -19.54
N GLN A 30 -12.56 3.58 -18.59
CA GLN A 30 -11.86 4.84 -18.86
C GLN A 30 -10.48 4.64 -19.50
N VAL A 31 -9.78 3.57 -19.12
CA VAL A 31 -8.46 3.23 -19.66
C VAL A 31 -8.44 1.77 -20.11
N PRO A 32 -8.93 1.47 -21.33
CA PRO A 32 -8.98 0.11 -21.84
C PRO A 32 -7.61 -0.59 -21.79
N GLY A 33 -7.59 -1.81 -21.27
CA GLY A 33 -6.37 -2.62 -21.09
C GLY A 33 -5.62 -2.36 -19.78
N PHE A 34 -5.94 -1.29 -19.04
CA PHE A 34 -5.40 -1.11 -17.69
C PHE A 34 -6.05 -2.11 -16.73
N THR A 35 -5.26 -2.73 -15.85
CA THR A 35 -5.79 -3.65 -14.83
C THR A 35 -5.05 -3.43 -13.52
N PRO A 36 -5.72 -2.94 -12.46
CA PRO A 36 -5.13 -2.89 -11.12
C PRO A 36 -4.58 -4.27 -10.75
N ARG A 37 -3.37 -4.30 -10.19
CA ARG A 37 -2.63 -5.53 -9.92
C ARG A 37 -1.99 -5.50 -8.55
N LEU A 38 -2.28 -6.55 -7.77
CA LEU A 38 -1.72 -6.83 -6.46
C LEU A 38 -0.76 -8.01 -6.57
N ALA A 39 0.41 -7.93 -5.94
CA ALA A 39 1.26 -9.10 -5.69
C ALA A 39 1.37 -9.39 -4.19
N ILE A 40 1.40 -10.67 -3.82
CA ILE A 40 1.60 -11.12 -2.45
C ILE A 40 2.81 -12.07 -2.45
N LEU A 41 3.88 -11.67 -1.78
CA LEU A 41 5.07 -12.47 -1.59
C LEU A 41 4.96 -13.24 -0.27
N GLN A 42 5.06 -14.56 -0.32
CA GLN A 42 5.05 -15.46 0.84
C GLN A 42 6.37 -16.23 0.90
N VAL A 43 6.91 -16.39 2.10
CA VAL A 43 8.02 -17.30 2.39
C VAL A 43 7.51 -18.41 3.30
N GLY A 44 7.74 -19.66 2.91
CA GLY A 44 7.29 -20.85 3.62
C GLY A 44 5.83 -21.23 3.34
N ASN A 45 5.23 -21.99 4.25
CA ASN A 45 3.92 -22.62 3.99
C ASN A 45 3.02 -22.73 5.23
N ARG A 46 3.06 -21.75 6.13
CA ARG A 46 2.18 -21.72 7.31
C ARG A 46 0.69 -21.75 6.93
N ASP A 47 -0.09 -22.56 7.65
CA ASP A 47 -1.52 -22.75 7.39
C ASP A 47 -2.35 -21.48 7.60
N ASP A 48 -2.02 -20.69 8.62
CA ASP A 48 -2.66 -19.41 8.88
C ASP A 48 -2.41 -18.41 7.75
N SER A 49 -1.16 -18.26 7.31
CA SER A 49 -0.78 -17.42 6.18
C SER A 49 -1.50 -17.87 4.89
N ASN A 50 -1.58 -19.17 4.62
CA ASN A 50 -2.27 -19.70 3.45
C ASN A 50 -3.77 -19.33 3.45
N LEU A 51 -4.44 -19.45 4.60
CA LEU A 51 -5.84 -19.06 4.74
C LEU A 51 -6.04 -17.56 4.47
N TYR A 52 -5.21 -16.71 5.09
CA TYR A 52 -5.31 -15.26 4.90
C TYR A 52 -5.02 -14.83 3.47
N ILE A 53 -4.02 -15.43 2.82
CA ILE A 53 -3.69 -15.15 1.42
C ILE A 53 -4.86 -15.53 0.52
N ASN A 54 -5.46 -16.71 0.70
CA ASN A 54 -6.60 -17.14 -0.11
C ASN A 54 -7.78 -16.17 0.01
N VAL A 55 -8.05 -15.65 1.21
CA VAL A 55 -9.09 -14.62 1.41
C VAL A 55 -8.74 -13.32 0.67
N LYS A 56 -7.47 -12.87 0.72
CA LYS A 56 -7.01 -11.69 -0.02
C LYS A 56 -7.14 -11.86 -1.54
N LEU A 57 -6.72 -13.02 -2.07
CA LEU A 57 -6.79 -13.34 -3.51
C LEU A 57 -8.24 -13.37 -3.99
N LYS A 58 -9.13 -14.05 -3.26
CA LYS A 58 -10.55 -14.12 -3.60
C LYS A 58 -11.21 -12.74 -3.61
N ALA A 59 -10.94 -11.91 -2.59
CA ALA A 59 -11.47 -10.55 -2.55
C ALA A 59 -10.96 -9.68 -3.69
N ALA A 60 -9.67 -9.82 -4.07
CA ALA A 60 -9.10 -9.10 -5.19
C ALA A 60 -9.78 -9.49 -6.52
N GLU A 61 -9.98 -10.78 -6.75
CA GLU A 61 -10.64 -11.31 -7.95
C GLU A 61 -12.10 -10.84 -8.04
N GLU A 62 -12.86 -10.91 -6.94
CA GLU A 62 -14.25 -10.42 -6.87
C GLU A 62 -14.40 -8.94 -7.24
N ILE A 63 -13.41 -8.12 -6.89
CA ILE A 63 -13.35 -6.68 -7.19
C ILE A 63 -12.84 -6.43 -8.63
N GLY A 64 -12.20 -7.41 -9.26
CA GLY A 64 -11.59 -7.29 -10.59
C GLY A 64 -10.14 -6.81 -10.58
N ILE A 65 -9.45 -6.91 -9.44
CA ILE A 65 -8.00 -6.70 -9.29
C ILE A 65 -7.29 -8.00 -9.69
N LYS A 66 -6.27 -7.90 -10.55
CA LYS A 66 -5.41 -9.04 -10.87
C LYS A 66 -4.49 -9.32 -9.67
N ALA A 67 -4.68 -10.44 -9.00
CA ALA A 67 -3.82 -10.84 -7.89
C ALA A 67 -2.77 -11.87 -8.33
N THR A 68 -1.52 -11.72 -7.87
CA THR A 68 -0.44 -12.68 -8.10
C THR A 68 0.10 -13.14 -6.76
N HIS A 69 0.15 -14.46 -6.56
CA HIS A 69 0.73 -15.06 -5.36
C HIS A 69 2.07 -15.69 -5.70
N ILE A 70 3.12 -15.23 -5.03
CA ILE A 70 4.48 -15.78 -5.17
C ILE A 70 4.80 -16.49 -3.86
N LYS A 71 4.81 -17.83 -3.89
CA LYS A 71 5.16 -18.66 -2.74
C LYS A 71 6.59 -19.17 -2.89
N LEU A 72 7.46 -18.73 -1.99
CA LEU A 72 8.84 -19.17 -1.87
C LEU A 72 8.96 -20.30 -0.83
N PRO A 73 9.86 -21.29 -1.05
CA PRO A 73 10.05 -22.40 -0.11
C PRO A 73 10.68 -21.94 1.21
N ARG A 74 10.65 -22.81 2.23
CA ARG A 74 11.30 -22.55 3.53
C ARG A 74 12.83 -22.43 3.44
N THR A 75 13.44 -22.97 2.38
CA THR A 75 14.88 -22.90 2.12
C THR A 75 15.36 -21.52 1.65
N THR A 76 14.43 -20.59 1.41
CA THR A 76 14.73 -19.28 0.83
C THR A 76 15.59 -18.43 1.76
N THR A 77 16.60 -17.77 1.16
CA THR A 77 17.50 -16.85 1.86
C THR A 77 17.02 -15.41 1.74
N GLU A 78 17.52 -14.52 2.60
CA GLU A 78 17.21 -13.08 2.52
C GLU A 78 17.55 -12.47 1.15
N SER A 79 18.70 -12.84 0.57
CA SER A 79 19.11 -12.35 -0.76
C SER A 79 18.09 -12.71 -1.85
N GLU A 80 17.49 -13.90 -1.78
CA GLU A 80 16.44 -14.31 -2.70
C GLU A 80 15.17 -13.49 -2.51
N VAL A 81 14.73 -13.27 -1.26
CA VAL A 81 13.58 -12.41 -0.96
C VAL A 81 13.80 -11.00 -1.54
N MET A 82 14.98 -10.43 -1.32
CA MET A 82 15.35 -9.10 -1.82
C MET A 82 15.34 -9.01 -3.34
N LYS A 83 15.73 -10.08 -4.06
CA LYS A 83 15.61 -10.13 -5.52
C LYS A 83 14.16 -10.07 -5.99
N TYR A 84 13.25 -10.81 -5.34
CA TYR A 84 11.82 -10.75 -5.66
C TYR A 84 11.19 -9.39 -5.33
N ILE A 85 11.59 -8.77 -4.23
CA ILE A 85 11.14 -7.41 -3.89
C ILE A 85 11.63 -6.40 -4.93
N THR A 86 12.89 -6.51 -5.35
CA THR A 86 13.46 -5.65 -6.40
C THR A 86 12.70 -5.80 -7.72
N SER A 87 12.42 -7.04 -8.15
CA SER A 87 11.66 -7.27 -9.38
C SER A 87 10.21 -6.77 -9.28
N LEU A 88 9.55 -6.89 -8.13
CA LEU A 88 8.21 -6.34 -7.90
C LEU A 88 8.19 -4.81 -7.84
N ASN A 89 9.27 -4.19 -7.33
CA ASN A 89 9.44 -2.73 -7.37
C ASN A 89 9.55 -2.23 -8.81
N GLU A 90 10.30 -2.95 -9.65
CA GLU A 90 10.56 -2.57 -11.04
C GLU A 90 9.43 -2.96 -12.01
N ASP A 91 8.65 -4.01 -11.71
CA ASP A 91 7.51 -4.45 -12.52
C ASP A 91 6.40 -3.39 -12.51
N SER A 92 6.34 -2.66 -13.61
CA SER A 92 5.38 -1.59 -13.86
C SER A 92 3.91 -2.03 -13.86
N THR A 93 3.66 -3.31 -14.10
CA THR A 93 2.31 -3.87 -14.15
C THR A 93 1.79 -4.16 -12.74
N VAL A 94 2.68 -4.20 -11.73
CA VAL A 94 2.34 -4.34 -10.31
C VAL A 94 2.21 -2.96 -9.69
N HIS A 95 1.02 -2.66 -9.18
CA HIS A 95 0.68 -1.35 -8.60
C HIS A 95 0.88 -1.35 -7.09
N GLY A 96 0.61 -2.48 -6.45
CA GLY A 96 0.84 -2.67 -5.03
C GLY A 96 1.29 -4.09 -4.75
N PHE A 97 2.14 -4.25 -3.75
CA PHE A 97 2.46 -5.57 -3.24
C PHE A 97 2.77 -5.54 -1.75
N LEU A 98 2.71 -6.71 -1.14
CA LEU A 98 3.04 -6.91 0.26
C LEU A 98 3.82 -8.20 0.46
N VAL A 99 4.55 -8.26 1.57
CA VAL A 99 5.19 -9.47 2.07
C VAL A 99 4.35 -10.03 3.21
N GLN A 100 3.87 -11.27 3.09
CA GLN A 100 3.07 -11.90 4.12
C GLN A 100 3.93 -12.23 5.34
N LEU A 101 3.56 -11.68 6.49
CA LEU A 101 4.22 -11.93 7.77
C LEU A 101 3.40 -12.93 8.63
N PRO A 102 4.06 -13.65 9.57
CA PRO A 102 5.52 -13.77 9.71
C PRO A 102 6.15 -14.59 8.56
N LEU A 103 7.44 -14.35 8.30
CA LEU A 103 8.22 -15.16 7.35
C LEU A 103 8.50 -16.55 7.95
N ASP A 104 8.26 -17.60 7.18
CA ASP A 104 8.57 -18.98 7.57
C ASP A 104 9.74 -19.50 6.73
N SER A 105 10.95 -19.26 7.22
CA SER A 105 12.20 -19.74 6.63
C SER A 105 12.98 -20.56 7.64
N GLU A 106 13.81 -21.49 7.15
CA GLU A 106 14.84 -22.14 7.96
C GLU A 106 16.06 -21.22 8.18
N ASN A 107 16.20 -20.17 7.36
CA ASN A 107 17.26 -19.18 7.45
C ASN A 107 16.82 -17.97 8.27
N SER A 108 17.79 -17.29 8.91
CA SER A 108 17.56 -15.98 9.51
C SER A 108 17.32 -14.95 8.40
N ILE A 109 16.22 -14.22 8.48
CA ILE A 109 15.85 -13.14 7.56
C ILE A 109 15.48 -11.92 8.38
N ASN A 110 16.16 -10.80 8.15
CA ASN A 110 15.83 -9.53 8.77
C ASN A 110 14.54 -8.98 8.16
N THR A 111 13.42 -9.18 8.85
CA THR A 111 12.10 -8.73 8.40
C THR A 111 12.05 -7.21 8.19
N GLU A 112 12.80 -6.43 8.98
CA GLU A 112 12.78 -4.97 8.86
C GLU A 112 13.47 -4.49 7.58
N GLU A 113 14.59 -5.10 7.21
CA GLU A 113 15.28 -4.80 5.95
C GLU A 113 14.44 -5.22 4.74
N VAL A 114 13.84 -6.41 4.80
CA VAL A 114 12.93 -6.92 3.77
C VAL A 114 11.75 -5.97 3.55
N ILE A 115 11.06 -5.56 4.61
CA ILE A 115 9.90 -4.67 4.50
C ILE A 115 10.33 -3.28 3.98
N ASN A 116 11.44 -2.73 4.47
CA ASN A 116 11.91 -1.42 4.02
C ASN A 116 12.47 -1.39 2.59
N ALA A 117 12.73 -2.55 1.99
CA ALA A 117 13.12 -2.64 0.57
C ALA A 117 11.92 -2.47 -0.38
N ILE A 118 10.69 -2.55 0.11
CA ILE A 118 9.49 -2.30 -0.69
C ILE A 118 9.44 -0.82 -1.08
N ALA A 119 9.20 -0.53 -2.37
CA ALA A 119 9.02 0.84 -2.84
C ALA A 119 7.81 1.49 -2.13
N PRO A 120 7.95 2.67 -1.51
CA PRO A 120 6.87 3.30 -0.74
C PRO A 120 5.58 3.53 -1.53
N GLU A 121 5.70 3.70 -2.85
CA GLU A 121 4.56 3.88 -3.76
C GLU A 121 3.79 2.59 -4.04
N LYS A 122 4.34 1.41 -3.69
CA LYS A 122 3.70 0.10 -3.85
C LYS A 122 3.41 -0.62 -2.52
N ASP A 123 3.82 -0.04 -1.40
CA ASP A 123 3.64 -0.57 -0.04
C ASP A 123 2.18 -0.43 0.44
N VAL A 124 1.29 -1.26 -0.12
CA VAL A 124 -0.15 -1.22 0.17
C VAL A 124 -0.52 -1.68 1.57
N ASP A 125 0.41 -2.32 2.29
CA ASP A 125 0.25 -2.69 3.70
C ASP A 125 0.76 -1.57 4.65
N GLY A 126 1.41 -0.54 4.12
CA GLY A 126 1.81 0.68 4.84
C GLY A 126 2.85 0.45 5.94
N LEU A 127 3.69 -0.58 5.81
CA LEU A 127 4.61 -0.99 6.89
C LEU A 127 6.05 -0.48 6.71
N THR A 128 6.38 0.13 5.57
CA THR A 128 7.70 0.74 5.38
C THR A 128 7.91 1.92 6.34
N SER A 129 9.13 2.12 6.81
CA SER A 129 9.49 3.25 7.67
C SER A 129 9.19 4.60 7.00
N ILE A 130 9.22 4.66 5.66
CA ILE A 130 8.87 5.87 4.90
C ILE A 130 7.37 6.17 5.02
N ASN A 131 6.48 5.19 4.78
CA ASN A 131 5.04 5.40 4.94
C ASN A 131 4.65 5.62 6.40
N ALA A 132 5.26 4.89 7.33
CA ALA A 132 5.06 5.12 8.76
C ALA A 132 5.49 6.53 9.18
N GLY A 133 6.63 7.03 8.68
CA GLY A 133 7.10 8.39 8.93
C GLY A 133 6.14 9.46 8.40
N LYS A 134 5.65 9.30 7.17
CA LYS A 134 4.62 10.17 6.58
C LYS A 134 3.34 10.19 7.41
N LEU A 135 2.83 9.01 7.77
CA LEU A 135 1.63 8.87 8.60
C LEU A 135 1.83 9.53 9.97
N ALA A 136 2.94 9.28 10.64
CA ALA A 136 3.27 9.84 11.95
C ALA A 136 3.55 11.36 11.91
N ARG A 137 3.57 12.00 10.74
CA ARG A 137 3.77 13.44 10.55
C ARG A 137 2.60 14.15 9.86
N GLY A 138 1.54 13.43 9.54
CA GLY A 138 0.28 14.01 9.05
C GLY A 138 0.13 14.03 7.53
N ASP A 139 1.03 13.40 6.79
CA ASP A 139 1.01 13.35 5.32
C ASP A 139 0.01 12.30 4.79
N LEU A 140 -1.25 12.36 5.27
CA LEU A 140 -2.31 11.38 5.00
C LEU A 140 -2.68 11.27 3.50
N ASN A 141 -2.41 12.32 2.72
CA ASN A 141 -2.73 12.34 1.28
C ASN A 141 -1.79 11.44 0.46
N ASP A 142 -0.53 11.28 0.92
CA ASP A 142 0.58 10.74 0.12
C ASP A 142 1.28 9.54 0.79
N CYS A 143 0.66 8.94 1.80
CA CYS A 143 1.10 7.69 2.42
C CYS A 143 0.10 6.55 2.18
N PHE A 144 0.55 5.32 2.43
CA PHE A 144 -0.35 4.21 2.71
C PHE A 144 -0.50 4.05 4.22
N ILE A 145 -1.67 3.57 4.64
CA ILE A 145 -2.03 3.37 6.04
C ILE A 145 -2.16 1.85 6.24
N PRO A 146 -1.61 1.27 7.33
CA PRO A 146 -1.78 -0.14 7.61
C PRO A 146 -3.25 -0.57 7.66
N CYS A 147 -3.52 -1.77 7.13
CA CYS A 147 -4.89 -2.18 6.79
C CYS A 147 -5.82 -2.25 8.01
N THR A 148 -5.31 -2.74 9.16
CA THR A 148 -6.07 -2.86 10.40
C THR A 148 -6.49 -1.49 10.97
N PRO A 149 -5.57 -0.54 11.25
CA PRO A 149 -5.95 0.78 11.75
C PRO A 149 -6.78 1.58 10.72
N LYS A 150 -6.58 1.38 9.40
CA LYS A 150 -7.47 1.95 8.37
C LYS A 150 -8.90 1.44 8.54
N GLY A 151 -9.06 0.14 8.81
CA GLY A 151 -10.36 -0.49 9.06
C GLY A 151 -11.02 -0.01 10.35
N CYS A 152 -10.23 0.17 11.42
CA CYS A 152 -10.69 0.76 12.67
C CYS A 152 -11.20 2.19 12.48
N LEU A 153 -10.44 3.03 11.74
CA LEU A 153 -10.86 4.40 11.45
C LEU A 153 -12.17 4.44 10.65
N GLU A 154 -12.34 3.55 9.66
CA GLU A 154 -13.58 3.46 8.89
C GLU A 154 -14.76 3.05 9.79
N LEU A 155 -14.58 2.05 10.66
CA LEU A 155 -15.61 1.63 11.62
C LEU A 155 -16.01 2.77 12.58
N ILE A 156 -15.06 3.60 13.02
CA ILE A 156 -15.36 4.78 13.83
C ILE A 156 -16.20 5.78 13.03
N LYS A 157 -15.87 6.00 11.75
CA LYS A 157 -16.61 6.93 10.88
C LYS A 157 -18.04 6.48 10.60
N GLU A 158 -18.30 5.17 10.53
CA GLU A 158 -19.65 4.62 10.35
C GLU A 158 -20.61 4.99 11.49
N THR A 159 -20.11 5.33 12.67
CA THR A 159 -20.95 5.80 13.80
C THR A 159 -21.59 7.18 13.54
N GLY A 160 -21.06 7.95 12.58
CA GLY A 160 -21.44 9.35 12.36
C GLY A 160 -20.98 10.32 13.44
N VAL A 161 -20.32 9.84 14.51
CA VAL A 161 -19.80 10.68 15.60
C VAL A 161 -18.49 11.35 15.15
N PRO A 162 -18.40 12.70 15.22
CA PRO A 162 -17.16 13.39 14.88
C PRO A 162 -16.01 13.00 15.82
N ILE A 163 -14.85 12.67 15.23
CA ILE A 163 -13.61 12.32 15.96
C ILE A 163 -12.95 13.58 16.56
N ALA A 164 -13.07 14.72 15.88
CA ALA A 164 -12.43 15.96 16.28
C ALA A 164 -12.85 16.40 17.69
N GLY A 165 -11.86 16.71 18.54
CA GLY A 165 -12.06 17.14 19.92
C GLY A 165 -12.40 16.03 20.92
N ARG A 166 -12.50 14.77 20.48
CA ARG A 166 -12.71 13.63 21.38
C ARG A 166 -11.40 13.19 22.03
N HIS A 167 -11.50 12.66 23.25
CA HIS A 167 -10.38 11.97 23.88
C HIS A 167 -10.38 10.51 23.40
N ALA A 168 -9.39 10.15 22.60
CA ALA A 168 -9.18 8.79 22.12
C ALA A 168 -8.11 8.07 22.94
N VAL A 169 -8.33 6.79 23.27
CA VAL A 169 -7.38 5.94 23.96
C VAL A 169 -7.04 4.74 23.08
N VAL A 170 -5.75 4.52 22.85
CA VAL A 170 -5.24 3.36 22.11
C VAL A 170 -4.46 2.48 23.07
N VAL A 171 -4.94 1.25 23.30
CA VAL A 171 -4.25 0.27 24.15
C VAL A 171 -3.45 -0.69 23.28
N GLY A 172 -2.15 -0.43 23.17
CA GLY A 172 -1.23 -1.13 22.29
C GLY A 172 -0.42 -0.16 21.45
N ARG A 173 0.84 -0.52 21.14
CA ARG A 173 1.79 0.33 20.39
C ARG A 173 2.60 -0.44 19.34
N SER A 174 2.03 -1.51 18.80
CA SER A 174 2.68 -2.32 17.76
C SER A 174 2.84 -1.51 16.46
N LYS A 175 3.82 -1.87 15.63
CA LYS A 175 4.03 -1.28 14.30
C LYS A 175 2.82 -1.49 13.37
N ILE A 176 2.09 -2.60 13.54
CA ILE A 176 1.01 -3.03 12.65
C ILE A 176 -0.32 -2.33 13.00
N VAL A 177 -0.58 -2.07 14.28
CA VAL A 177 -1.90 -1.56 14.73
C VAL A 177 -1.78 -0.34 15.63
N GLY A 178 -1.16 -0.48 16.81
CA GLY A 178 -1.27 0.53 17.86
C GLY A 178 -0.68 1.90 17.49
N ALA A 179 0.57 1.92 17.01
CA ALA A 179 1.23 3.16 16.61
C ALA A 179 0.52 3.88 15.44
N PRO A 180 0.24 3.21 14.30
CA PRO A 180 -0.50 3.86 13.21
C PRO A 180 -1.94 4.24 13.60
N MET A 181 -2.59 3.53 14.54
CA MET A 181 -3.91 3.92 15.04
C MET A 181 -3.87 5.23 15.81
N HIS A 182 -2.84 5.44 16.65
CA HIS A 182 -2.61 6.72 17.31
C HIS A 182 -2.51 7.86 16.28
N ASP A 183 -1.69 7.67 15.25
CA ASP A 183 -1.44 8.69 14.24
C ASP A 183 -2.74 9.06 13.49
N LEU A 184 -3.54 8.07 13.11
CA LEU A 184 -4.82 8.31 12.45
C LEU A 184 -5.79 9.11 13.32
N LEU A 185 -5.92 8.78 14.61
CA LEU A 185 -6.83 9.49 15.51
C LEU A 185 -6.35 10.92 15.74
N LEU A 186 -5.05 11.10 15.93
CA LEU A 186 -4.42 12.41 16.09
C LEU A 186 -4.67 13.30 14.87
N TRP A 187 -4.43 12.79 13.67
CA TRP A 187 -4.63 13.55 12.43
C TRP A 187 -6.10 13.66 11.99
N ASN A 188 -7.02 12.98 12.68
CA ASN A 188 -8.46 13.26 12.65
C ASN A 188 -8.89 14.17 13.82
N ASN A 189 -7.93 14.88 14.43
CA ASN A 189 -8.10 15.90 15.47
C ASN A 189 -8.63 15.39 16.83
N ALA A 190 -8.42 14.12 17.17
CA ALA A 190 -8.61 13.65 18.54
C ALA A 190 -7.42 14.04 19.43
N THR A 191 -7.66 14.20 20.74
CA THR A 191 -6.58 14.13 21.74
C THR A 191 -6.33 12.67 22.07
N VAL A 192 -5.12 12.17 21.85
CA VAL A 192 -4.85 10.72 21.91
C VAL A 192 -3.95 10.37 23.09
N THR A 193 -4.35 9.36 23.87
CA THR A 193 -3.53 8.70 24.89
C THR A 193 -3.17 7.30 24.43
N THR A 194 -1.87 6.99 24.38
CA THR A 194 -1.38 5.65 24.02
C THR A 194 -0.96 4.89 25.27
N CYS A 195 -1.63 3.78 25.56
CA CYS A 195 -1.33 2.88 26.66
C CYS A 195 -0.53 1.65 26.19
N HIS A 196 0.19 1.02 27.10
CA HIS A 196 0.99 -0.19 26.83
C HIS A 196 1.23 -1.00 28.11
N SER A 197 2.02 -2.07 28.02
CA SER A 197 2.35 -3.00 29.11
C SER A 197 3.05 -2.41 30.34
N LYS A 198 3.34 -1.11 30.34
CA LYS A 198 3.99 -0.38 31.45
C LYS A 198 3.13 0.79 31.95
N THR A 199 1.91 0.93 31.43
CA THR A 199 0.95 1.91 31.91
C THR A 199 0.47 1.47 33.29
N ALA A 200 0.71 2.29 34.31
CA ALA A 200 0.07 2.15 35.61
C ALA A 200 -1.40 2.58 35.50
N HIS A 201 -2.29 1.98 36.29
CA HIS A 201 -3.72 2.34 36.34
C HIS A 201 -4.37 2.35 34.95
N LEU A 202 -4.18 1.25 34.20
CA LEU A 202 -4.68 1.13 32.83
C LEU A 202 -6.20 1.29 32.75
N ASP A 203 -6.92 0.82 33.75
CA ASP A 203 -8.36 0.98 33.93
C ASP A 203 -8.79 2.46 33.98
N GLU A 204 -8.07 3.29 34.74
CA GLU A 204 -8.34 4.73 34.83
C GLU A 204 -8.07 5.44 33.49
N GLU A 205 -7.03 5.04 32.76
CA GLU A 205 -6.74 5.59 31.43
C GLU A 205 -7.81 5.19 30.42
N VAL A 206 -8.23 3.92 30.40
CA VAL A 206 -9.30 3.44 29.53
C VAL A 206 -10.61 4.19 29.78
N ASN A 207 -10.89 4.55 31.04
CA ASN A 207 -12.12 5.26 31.42
C ASN A 207 -12.23 6.69 30.85
N LYS A 208 -11.12 7.29 30.41
CA LYS A 208 -11.13 8.64 29.82
C LYS A 208 -11.62 8.65 28.37
N GLY A 209 -11.48 7.52 27.66
CA GLY A 209 -11.69 7.41 26.22
C GLY A 209 -13.15 7.55 25.79
N ASP A 210 -13.45 8.60 25.02
CA ASP A 210 -14.65 8.67 24.19
C ASP A 210 -14.59 7.67 23.03
N ILE A 211 -13.37 7.45 22.52
CA ILE A 211 -13.04 6.44 21.51
C ILE A 211 -11.98 5.54 22.12
N LEU A 212 -12.21 4.24 22.15
CA LEU A 212 -11.28 3.25 22.66
C LEU A 212 -10.92 2.26 21.55
N VAL A 213 -9.63 2.12 21.25
CA VAL A 213 -9.12 1.08 20.34
C VAL A 213 -8.17 0.16 21.11
N VAL A 214 -8.46 -1.14 21.15
CA VAL A 214 -7.67 -2.13 21.88
C VAL A 214 -7.02 -3.12 20.91
N ALA A 215 -5.70 -3.27 21.00
CA ALA A 215 -4.90 -4.14 20.14
C ALA A 215 -3.69 -4.72 20.90
N THR A 216 -3.97 -5.54 21.90
CA THR A 216 -2.98 -6.12 22.83
C THR A 216 -2.72 -7.60 22.59
N GLY A 217 -3.68 -8.34 22.01
CA GLY A 217 -3.62 -9.79 21.93
C GLY A 217 -3.66 -10.44 23.32
N GLN A 218 -4.43 -9.85 24.24
CA GLN A 218 -4.64 -10.34 25.60
C GLN A 218 -6.14 -10.55 25.80
N PRO A 219 -6.62 -11.81 25.87
CA PRO A 219 -8.05 -12.12 25.78
C PRO A 219 -8.84 -11.47 26.91
N GLU A 220 -9.86 -10.69 26.54
CA GLU A 220 -10.84 -10.08 27.46
C GLU A 220 -10.18 -9.31 28.62
N MET A 221 -8.98 -8.75 28.41
CA MET A 221 -8.21 -8.03 29.42
C MET A 221 -8.92 -6.74 29.83
N VAL A 222 -9.43 -5.99 28.86
CA VAL A 222 -10.15 -4.73 29.10
C VAL A 222 -11.57 -5.04 29.54
N LYS A 223 -11.89 -4.73 30.80
CA LYS A 223 -13.19 -5.04 31.41
C LYS A 223 -14.26 -4.00 31.08
N GLY A 224 -15.52 -4.42 31.04
CA GLY A 224 -16.65 -3.51 30.82
C GLY A 224 -16.71 -2.35 31.83
N GLU A 225 -16.34 -2.58 33.09
CA GLU A 225 -16.27 -1.54 34.13
C GLU A 225 -15.24 -0.42 33.83
N TRP A 226 -14.29 -0.65 32.93
CA TRP A 226 -13.32 0.38 32.56
C TRP A 226 -13.88 1.30 31.47
N ILE A 227 -14.83 0.81 30.66
CA ILE A 227 -15.37 1.53 29.51
C ILE A 227 -16.14 2.77 29.95
N LYS A 228 -15.76 3.94 29.41
CA LYS A 228 -16.53 5.17 29.62
C LYS A 228 -17.97 5.00 29.09
N PRO A 229 -19.01 5.36 29.86
CA PRO A 229 -20.38 5.32 29.36
C PRO A 229 -20.54 6.14 28.07
N GLY A 230 -21.09 5.52 27.04
CA GLY A 230 -21.29 6.12 25.71
C GLY A 230 -20.06 6.10 24.79
N ALA A 231 -18.96 5.42 25.15
CA ALA A 231 -17.78 5.31 24.31
C ALA A 231 -18.02 4.50 23.02
N ILE A 232 -17.21 4.78 22.00
CA ILE A 232 -17.02 3.92 20.83
C ILE A 232 -15.90 2.93 21.14
N VAL A 233 -16.17 1.64 21.07
CA VAL A 233 -15.20 0.57 21.40
C VAL A 233 -14.85 -0.24 20.16
N ILE A 234 -13.57 -0.19 19.77
CA ILE A 234 -13.00 -0.94 18.65
C ILE A 234 -12.01 -1.99 19.20
N ASP A 235 -12.31 -3.26 18.96
CA ASP A 235 -11.55 -4.42 19.42
C ASP A 235 -10.84 -5.10 18.25
N CYS A 236 -9.51 -5.05 18.25
CA CYS A 236 -8.65 -5.65 17.23
C CYS A 236 -8.16 -7.05 17.63
N GLY A 237 -8.50 -7.53 18.84
CA GLY A 237 -8.03 -8.80 19.37
C GLY A 237 -8.54 -9.99 18.55
N ILE A 238 -7.66 -10.95 18.30
CA ILE A 238 -8.01 -12.27 17.76
C ILE A 238 -7.31 -13.31 18.61
N ASN A 239 -8.00 -13.75 19.66
CA ASN A 239 -7.48 -14.71 20.63
C ASN A 239 -8.27 -16.02 20.50
N TYR A 240 -7.56 -17.13 20.28
CA TYR A 240 -8.18 -18.46 20.24
C TYR A 240 -8.24 -19.04 21.66
N VAL A 241 -9.45 -19.37 22.11
CA VAL A 241 -9.69 -19.99 23.42
C VAL A 241 -10.39 -21.34 23.20
N PRO A 242 -9.96 -22.44 23.85
CA PRO A 242 -10.66 -23.71 23.77
C PRO A 242 -12.14 -23.59 24.18
N ASP A 243 -13.04 -24.19 23.40
CA ASP A 243 -14.47 -24.21 23.66
C ASP A 243 -15.11 -25.43 22.97
N ASP A 244 -15.40 -26.45 23.77
CA ASP A 244 -15.98 -27.73 23.30
C ASP A 244 -17.39 -27.57 22.72
N LYS A 245 -18.05 -26.43 22.97
CA LYS A 245 -19.37 -26.13 22.40
C LYS A 245 -19.28 -25.60 20.97
N LYS A 246 -18.08 -25.27 20.47
CA LYS A 246 -17.87 -24.80 19.09
C LYS A 246 -17.54 -25.97 18.16
N PRO A 247 -17.99 -25.94 16.89
CA PRO A 247 -17.74 -27.03 15.93
C PRO A 247 -16.28 -27.40 15.71
N ASN A 248 -15.37 -26.46 15.93
CA ASN A 248 -13.92 -26.62 15.78
C ASN A 248 -13.17 -26.68 17.13
N GLY A 249 -13.89 -26.85 18.25
CA GLY A 249 -13.33 -26.93 19.60
C GLY A 249 -12.71 -25.64 20.12
N ARG A 250 -12.93 -24.49 19.46
CA ARG A 250 -12.37 -23.19 19.87
C ARG A 250 -13.30 -22.02 19.57
N LYS A 251 -13.34 -21.05 20.48
CA LYS A 251 -13.93 -19.73 20.24
C LYS A 251 -12.85 -18.70 19.91
N VAL A 252 -13.23 -17.66 19.19
CA VAL A 252 -12.39 -16.48 18.96
C VAL A 252 -12.96 -15.36 19.83
N VAL A 253 -12.14 -14.79 20.70
CA VAL A 253 -12.49 -13.66 21.56
C VAL A 253 -11.55 -12.49 21.29
N GLY A 254 -12.04 -11.28 21.59
CA GLY A 254 -11.27 -10.06 21.46
C GLY A 254 -10.39 -9.78 22.67
N ASP A 255 -9.84 -8.57 22.71
CA ASP A 255 -9.08 -8.06 23.85
C ASP A 255 -9.99 -7.38 24.90
N VAL A 256 -11.26 -7.13 24.54
CA VAL A 256 -12.30 -6.54 25.39
C VAL A 256 -13.29 -7.61 25.85
N ALA A 257 -13.68 -7.54 27.12
CA ALA A 257 -14.78 -8.33 27.67
C ALA A 257 -16.12 -7.81 27.10
N TYR A 258 -16.53 -8.39 25.98
CA TYR A 258 -17.58 -7.86 25.09
C TYR A 258 -18.96 -7.76 25.77
N ASP A 259 -19.35 -8.79 26.51
CA ASP A 259 -20.68 -8.89 27.10
C ASP A 259 -20.93 -7.83 28.17
N GLU A 260 -19.90 -7.45 28.94
CA GLU A 260 -19.99 -6.35 29.90
C GLU A 260 -19.78 -4.98 29.23
N ALA A 261 -18.90 -4.90 28.22
CA ALA A 261 -18.59 -3.65 27.55
C ALA A 261 -19.76 -3.10 26.71
N LYS A 262 -20.53 -3.97 26.06
CA LYS A 262 -21.70 -3.58 25.25
C LYS A 262 -22.81 -2.90 26.06
N GLU A 263 -22.86 -3.12 27.37
CA GLU A 263 -23.85 -2.48 28.26
C GLU A 263 -23.49 -1.03 28.61
N ARG A 264 -22.26 -0.60 28.31
CA ARG A 264 -21.75 0.76 28.58
C ARG A 264 -21.41 1.55 27.33
N ALA A 265 -20.89 0.90 26.30
CA ALA A 265 -20.54 1.55 25.04
C ALA A 265 -21.79 2.08 24.32
N SER A 266 -21.62 3.10 23.47
CA SER A 266 -22.64 3.49 22.49
C SER A 266 -22.50 2.66 21.21
N PHE A 267 -21.27 2.35 20.81
CA PHE A 267 -20.94 1.51 19.66
C PHE A 267 -19.85 0.51 20.04
N ILE A 268 -19.95 -0.72 19.55
CA ILE A 268 -18.95 -1.76 19.83
C ILE A 268 -18.73 -2.68 18.64
N THR A 269 -17.48 -3.06 18.39
CA THR A 269 -17.15 -4.08 17.39
C THR A 269 -17.21 -5.48 18.00
N PRO A 270 -17.91 -6.45 17.39
CA PRO A 270 -17.88 -7.83 17.84
C PRO A 270 -16.59 -8.54 17.40
N VAL A 271 -16.16 -9.53 18.17
CA VAL A 271 -15.09 -10.45 17.79
C VAL A 271 -15.61 -11.89 17.85
N PRO A 272 -15.60 -12.65 16.73
CA PRO A 272 -15.22 -12.24 15.37
C PRO A 272 -16.29 -11.38 14.69
N GLY A 273 -15.95 -10.77 13.53
CA GLY A 273 -16.92 -10.09 12.66
C GLY A 273 -16.83 -8.56 12.64
N GLY A 274 -16.05 -7.95 13.53
CA GLY A 274 -15.73 -6.52 13.56
C GLY A 274 -14.53 -6.17 12.68
N VAL A 275 -13.36 -5.96 13.30
CA VAL A 275 -12.17 -5.42 12.61
C VAL A 275 -11.59 -6.37 11.55
N GLY A 276 -11.57 -7.69 11.80
CA GLY A 276 -10.95 -8.66 10.90
C GLY A 276 -11.43 -8.61 9.43
N PRO A 277 -12.75 -8.66 9.15
CA PRO A 277 -13.28 -8.50 7.79
C PRO A 277 -12.91 -7.17 7.11
N MET A 278 -12.72 -6.10 7.88
CA MET A 278 -12.35 -4.77 7.35
C MET A 278 -10.93 -4.78 6.80
N THR A 279 -9.99 -5.47 7.44
CA THR A 279 -8.57 -5.51 7.04
C THR A 279 -8.39 -5.88 5.57
N VAL A 280 -9.13 -6.88 5.07
CA VAL A 280 -9.04 -7.30 3.66
C VAL A 280 -9.62 -6.26 2.72
N ALA A 281 -10.76 -5.65 3.07
CA ALA A 281 -11.36 -4.58 2.26
C ALA A 281 -10.44 -3.35 2.17
N MET A 282 -9.75 -3.01 3.27
CA MET A 282 -8.80 -1.90 3.33
C MET A 282 -7.56 -2.16 2.48
N LEU A 283 -7.04 -3.39 2.46
CA LEU A 283 -5.95 -3.76 1.54
C LEU A 283 -6.36 -3.56 0.08
N MET A 284 -7.57 -3.97 -0.29
CA MET A 284 -8.09 -3.77 -1.65
C MET A 284 -8.26 -2.29 -1.97
N GLN A 285 -8.72 -1.49 -1.01
CA GLN A 285 -8.84 -0.05 -1.17
C GLN A 285 -7.47 0.61 -1.41
N SER A 286 -6.46 0.30 -0.59
CA SER A 286 -5.09 0.77 -0.77
C SER A 286 -4.50 0.34 -2.11
N THR A 287 -4.83 -0.86 -2.59
CA THR A 287 -4.42 -1.34 -3.91
C THR A 287 -5.05 -0.53 -5.06
N VAL A 288 -6.35 -0.22 -4.96
CA VAL A 288 -7.05 0.63 -5.94
C VAL A 288 -6.51 2.06 -5.90
N GLU A 289 -6.24 2.61 -4.71
CA GLU A 289 -5.59 3.92 -4.55
C GLU A 289 -4.21 3.95 -5.23
N SER A 290 -3.39 2.93 -5.03
CA SER A 290 -2.09 2.82 -5.71
C SER A 290 -2.23 2.80 -7.23
N ALA A 291 -3.15 1.99 -7.75
CA ALA A 291 -3.41 1.90 -9.19
C ALA A 291 -3.89 3.24 -9.78
N LYS A 292 -4.74 3.99 -9.05
CA LYS A 292 -5.17 5.34 -9.47
C LYS A 292 -4.01 6.33 -9.47
N ARG A 293 -3.19 6.37 -8.40
CA ARG A 293 -1.99 7.24 -8.32
C ARG A 293 -1.02 6.93 -9.47
N PHE A 294 -0.86 5.65 -9.82
CA PHE A 294 -0.05 5.25 -10.97
C PHE A 294 -0.60 5.82 -12.28
N LEU A 295 -1.91 5.72 -12.54
CA LEU A 295 -2.52 6.29 -13.74
C LEU A 295 -2.41 7.81 -13.82
N GLU A 296 -2.50 8.51 -12.70
CA GLU A 296 -2.33 9.97 -12.66
C GLU A 296 -0.90 10.40 -13.05
N LYS A 297 0.12 9.69 -12.53
CA LYS A 297 1.53 9.93 -12.88
C LYS A 297 1.84 9.53 -14.33
N PHE A 298 1.25 8.44 -14.81
CA PHE A 298 1.52 7.87 -16.13
C PHE A 298 0.36 8.08 -17.11
N LYS A 299 -0.23 9.29 -17.14
CA LYS A 299 -1.26 9.64 -18.11
C LYS A 299 -0.72 9.50 -19.54
N PRO A 300 -1.35 8.66 -20.39
CA PRO A 300 -1.01 8.55 -21.80
C PRO A 300 -1.03 9.93 -22.48
N GLY A 301 0.04 10.29 -23.20
CA GLY A 301 0.06 11.49 -24.08
C GLY A 301 0.52 12.81 -23.44
N LYS A 302 0.78 12.86 -22.13
CA LYS A 302 1.33 14.07 -21.47
C LYS A 302 2.63 13.72 -20.76
N TRP A 303 3.75 13.77 -21.49
CA TRP A 303 5.06 13.54 -20.90
C TRP A 303 5.44 14.71 -19.99
N MET A 304 5.78 14.42 -18.73
CA MET A 304 6.33 15.43 -17.82
C MET A 304 7.84 15.54 -18.04
N ILE A 305 8.23 16.02 -19.22
CA ILE A 305 9.64 16.19 -19.58
C ILE A 305 10.16 17.47 -18.92
N GLN A 306 11.15 17.35 -18.05
CA GLN A 306 11.87 18.52 -17.54
C GLN A 306 12.94 18.96 -18.54
N TYR A 307 12.67 19.95 -19.38
CA TYR A 307 13.69 20.43 -20.33
C TYR A 307 14.88 21.05 -19.60
N ASN A 308 16.09 20.87 -20.14
CA ASN A 308 17.26 21.58 -19.63
C ASN A 308 17.06 23.09 -19.85
N ASN A 309 17.49 23.92 -18.89
CA ASN A 309 17.43 25.37 -19.04
C ASN A 309 18.26 25.83 -20.25
N LEU A 310 17.64 26.62 -21.12
CA LEU A 310 18.25 27.21 -22.30
C LEU A 310 18.88 28.56 -21.93
N ASN A 311 20.21 28.60 -21.84
CA ASN A 311 20.95 29.86 -21.69
C ASN A 311 21.35 30.38 -23.06
N LEU A 312 20.54 31.28 -23.63
CA LEU A 312 20.79 31.90 -24.92
C LEU A 312 22.05 32.78 -24.86
N LYS A 313 22.95 32.63 -25.83
CA LYS A 313 24.18 33.43 -25.96
C LYS A 313 24.15 34.26 -27.23
N THR A 314 24.63 35.49 -27.14
CA THR A 314 24.78 36.40 -28.28
C THR A 314 26.20 36.96 -28.29
N PRO A 315 26.97 36.81 -29.40
CA PRO A 315 26.59 36.15 -30.66
C PRO A 315 26.39 34.63 -30.50
N VAL A 316 25.68 34.01 -31.45
CA VAL A 316 25.40 32.57 -31.43
C VAL A 316 26.73 31.80 -31.50
N PRO A 317 27.04 30.92 -30.54
CA PRO A 317 28.26 30.12 -30.55
C PRO A 317 28.27 29.13 -31.72
N SER A 318 29.45 28.60 -32.06
CA SER A 318 29.55 27.57 -33.09
C SER A 318 28.88 26.25 -32.67
N ASP A 319 28.47 25.42 -33.63
CA ASP A 319 27.83 24.13 -33.36
C ASP A 319 28.65 23.22 -32.44
N ILE A 320 29.99 23.27 -32.56
CA ILE A 320 30.89 22.46 -31.74
C ILE A 320 30.92 22.96 -30.28
N ASP A 321 30.84 24.28 -30.07
CA ASP A 321 30.80 24.88 -28.75
C ASP A 321 29.45 24.61 -28.06
N ILE A 322 28.35 24.66 -28.82
CA ILE A 322 27.01 24.30 -28.32
C ILE A 322 27.00 22.82 -27.91
N SER A 323 27.48 21.93 -28.77
CA SER A 323 27.51 20.49 -28.51
C SER A 323 28.37 20.12 -27.29
N ARG A 324 29.54 20.76 -27.13
CA ARG A 324 30.45 20.50 -26.00
C ARG A 324 30.02 21.14 -24.69
N SER A 325 29.29 22.26 -24.73
CA SER A 325 28.82 22.94 -23.52
C SER A 325 27.51 22.37 -22.96
N CYS A 326 26.77 21.61 -23.77
CA CYS A 326 25.54 20.95 -23.33
C CYS A 326 25.86 19.77 -22.41
N LYS A 327 25.37 19.81 -21.17
CA LYS A 327 25.30 18.61 -20.31
C LYS A 327 24.02 17.84 -20.64
N PRO A 328 24.11 16.67 -21.30
CA PRO A 328 22.92 15.91 -21.65
C PRO A 328 22.23 15.41 -20.37
N LYS A 329 20.90 15.42 -20.39
CA LYS A 329 20.13 14.76 -19.34
C LYS A 329 20.43 13.25 -19.37
N PRO A 330 20.62 12.58 -18.22
CA PRO A 330 20.76 11.13 -18.19
C PRO A 330 19.59 10.45 -18.92
N ILE A 331 19.90 9.57 -19.86
CA ILE A 331 18.93 8.95 -20.76
C ILE A 331 17.91 8.10 -19.98
N GLY A 332 18.32 7.48 -18.86
CA GLY A 332 17.42 6.77 -17.97
C GLY A 332 16.44 7.68 -17.20
N LYS A 333 16.78 8.96 -17.00
CA LYS A 333 15.83 9.95 -16.48
C LYS A 333 14.81 10.31 -17.57
N LEU A 334 15.28 10.57 -18.79
CA LEU A 334 14.38 10.85 -19.92
C LEU A 334 13.42 9.69 -20.19
N ALA A 335 13.92 8.46 -20.20
CA ALA A 335 13.12 7.25 -20.40
C ALA A 335 11.95 7.16 -19.41
N ARG A 336 12.22 7.42 -18.13
CA ARG A 336 11.19 7.49 -17.08
C ARG A 336 10.19 8.63 -17.32
N GLU A 337 10.66 9.83 -17.68
CA GLU A 337 9.81 11.00 -17.95
C GLU A 337 8.84 10.79 -19.12
N ILE A 338 9.24 10.01 -20.13
CA ILE A 338 8.38 9.67 -21.29
C ILE A 338 7.52 8.42 -21.05
N GLY A 339 7.59 7.82 -19.85
CA GLY A 339 6.77 6.67 -19.46
C GLY A 339 7.24 5.32 -20.02
N LEU A 340 8.52 5.19 -20.36
CA LEU A 340 9.15 3.89 -20.56
C LEU A 340 9.45 3.24 -19.21
N LEU A 341 9.22 1.94 -19.16
CA LEU A 341 9.44 1.14 -17.96
C LEU A 341 10.93 0.77 -17.85
N SER A 342 11.44 0.54 -16.64
CA SER A 342 12.85 0.18 -16.44
C SER A 342 13.23 -1.10 -17.20
N GLU A 343 12.33 -2.08 -17.20
CA GLU A 343 12.43 -3.35 -17.91
C GLU A 343 12.32 -3.23 -19.44
N GLU A 344 11.88 -2.08 -19.96
CA GLU A 344 11.82 -1.82 -21.40
C GLU A 344 13.07 -1.11 -21.91
N VAL A 345 14.01 -0.76 -21.03
CA VAL A 345 15.10 0.15 -21.34
C VAL A 345 16.42 -0.46 -20.89
N GLU A 346 17.23 -0.86 -21.86
CA GLU A 346 18.60 -1.32 -21.61
C GLU A 346 19.55 -0.13 -21.72
N LEU A 347 20.13 0.30 -20.59
CA LEU A 347 21.00 1.47 -20.51
C LEU A 347 22.44 1.12 -20.93
N TYR A 348 23.02 1.94 -21.81
CA TYR A 348 24.42 1.89 -22.23
C TYR A 348 25.14 3.17 -21.79
N GLY A 349 25.51 3.22 -20.51
CA GLY A 349 26.02 4.44 -19.87
C GLY A 349 24.93 5.50 -19.69
N GLU A 350 25.33 6.76 -19.49
CA GLU A 350 24.38 7.82 -19.12
C GLU A 350 23.62 8.43 -20.30
N THR A 351 24.05 8.21 -21.54
CA THR A 351 23.54 8.97 -22.71
C THR A 351 22.89 8.11 -23.78
N LYS A 352 22.97 6.77 -23.66
CA LYS A 352 22.42 5.84 -24.66
C LYS A 352 21.58 4.77 -23.99
N ALA A 353 20.49 4.41 -24.64
CA ALA A 353 19.64 3.32 -24.21
C ALA A 353 19.03 2.62 -25.42
N LYS A 354 18.71 1.34 -25.28
CA LYS A 354 17.91 0.57 -26.23
C LYS A 354 16.53 0.34 -25.65
N VAL A 355 15.50 0.64 -26.43
CA VAL A 355 14.12 0.34 -26.07
C VAL A 355 13.79 -1.07 -26.56
N LEU A 356 13.31 -1.93 -25.66
CA LEU A 356 12.94 -3.30 -25.95
C LEU A 356 11.55 -3.38 -26.62
N LEU A 357 11.29 -4.47 -27.36
CA LEU A 357 10.02 -4.68 -28.07
C LEU A 357 8.82 -4.85 -27.13
N SER A 358 9.04 -5.19 -25.86
CA SER A 358 8.02 -5.22 -24.81
C SER A 358 7.27 -3.88 -24.69
N ALA A 359 7.95 -2.75 -24.95
CA ALA A 359 7.31 -1.44 -25.01
C ALA A 359 6.28 -1.33 -26.13
N LEU A 360 6.59 -1.90 -27.30
CA LEU A 360 5.68 -1.92 -28.43
C LEU A 360 4.45 -2.78 -28.11
N GLU A 361 4.66 -3.97 -27.53
CA GLU A 361 3.59 -4.89 -27.18
C GLU A 361 2.63 -4.30 -26.14
N ARG A 362 3.17 -3.63 -25.11
CA ARG A 362 2.37 -2.95 -24.08
C ARG A 362 1.55 -1.81 -24.67
N LEU A 363 2.11 -1.09 -25.65
CA LEU A 363 1.48 0.07 -26.25
C LEU A 363 0.63 -0.26 -27.49
N LYS A 364 0.50 -1.54 -27.88
CA LYS A 364 -0.19 -1.97 -29.12
C LYS A 364 -1.65 -1.53 -29.23
N HIS A 365 -2.31 -1.31 -28.09
CA HIS A 365 -3.72 -0.88 -28.03
C HIS A 365 -3.88 0.64 -28.00
N ARG A 366 -2.79 1.43 -28.01
CA ARG A 366 -2.88 2.88 -27.99
C ARG A 366 -3.05 3.44 -29.42
N PRO A 367 -4.05 4.30 -29.66
CA PRO A 367 -4.33 4.83 -30.99
C PRO A 367 -3.27 5.85 -31.49
N ASP A 368 -2.55 6.53 -30.58
CA ASP A 368 -1.74 7.72 -30.90
C ASP A 368 -0.22 7.47 -31.02
N GLY A 369 0.19 6.41 -31.71
CA GLY A 369 1.60 6.19 -32.04
C GLY A 369 2.05 7.02 -33.24
N LYS A 370 2.44 8.29 -33.08
CA LYS A 370 3.14 9.01 -34.16
C LYS A 370 4.57 8.47 -34.28
N TYR A 371 4.88 7.83 -35.41
CA TYR A 371 6.26 7.48 -35.75
C TYR A 371 7.02 8.76 -36.12
N VAL A 372 7.88 9.23 -35.21
CA VAL A 372 8.74 10.39 -35.47
C VAL A 372 10.15 9.87 -35.78
N VAL A 373 10.51 9.90 -37.06
CA VAL A 373 11.91 9.68 -37.47
C VAL A 373 12.70 10.93 -37.12
N VAL A 374 13.51 10.85 -36.06
CA VAL A 374 14.48 11.90 -35.76
C VAL A 374 15.81 11.54 -36.42
N THR A 375 16.05 12.08 -37.63
CA THR A 375 17.36 11.95 -38.27
C THR A 375 18.30 13.05 -37.78
N GLY A 376 19.33 12.67 -37.02
CA GLY A 376 20.44 13.58 -36.73
C GLY A 376 21.43 13.63 -37.89
N TRP A 377 21.47 14.73 -38.65
CA TRP A 377 22.49 14.94 -39.66
C TRP A 377 23.82 15.27 -38.98
N ARG A 378 24.71 14.28 -38.88
CA ARG A 378 26.11 14.53 -38.54
C ARG A 378 26.79 15.00 -39.81
N CYS A 379 27.02 16.31 -39.93
CA CYS A 379 27.82 16.86 -41.02
C CYS A 379 29.27 16.41 -40.85
N ARG A 380 29.61 15.20 -41.33
CA ARG A 380 31.00 14.83 -41.59
C ARG A 380 31.41 15.65 -42.81
N ARG A 381 32.20 16.72 -42.61
CA ARG A 381 33.02 17.28 -43.69
C ARG A 381 33.90 16.13 -44.21
N ARG A 382 33.48 15.50 -45.31
CA ARG A 382 34.32 14.64 -46.15
C ARG A 382 35.36 15.55 -46.80
N LEU A 383 36.60 15.43 -46.36
CA LEU A 383 37.74 15.65 -47.25
C LEU A 383 37.97 14.31 -47.99
N LEU A 384 37.40 14.21 -49.19
CA LEU A 384 37.79 13.34 -50.33
C LEU A 384 37.56 11.80 -50.27
N PRO A 385 37.52 11.11 -51.44
CA PRO A 385 36.42 10.20 -51.80
C PRO A 385 36.79 8.71 -51.66
N GLY A 386 35.77 7.88 -51.42
CA GLY A 386 35.89 6.44 -51.53
C GLY A 386 34.84 5.71 -50.69
N HIS A 387 34.01 4.93 -51.38
CA HIS A 387 33.03 3.98 -50.85
C HIS A 387 31.74 4.54 -50.24
N SER A 388 30.76 4.59 -51.12
CA SER A 388 29.34 4.40 -50.85
C SER A 388 29.08 3.09 -50.11
N TYR A 389 28.60 3.19 -48.87
CA TYR A 389 27.72 2.18 -48.28
C TYR A 389 26.46 2.90 -47.82
N GLY A 390 25.36 2.67 -48.53
CA GLY A 390 24.03 2.99 -48.05
C GLY A 390 23.65 2.04 -46.92
N ARG A 391 23.00 2.56 -45.89
CA ARG A 391 22.16 1.77 -44.99
C ARG A 391 20.86 2.53 -44.76
N VAL A 392 19.78 1.79 -44.98
CA VAL A 392 18.35 2.10 -44.78
C VAL A 392 18.06 2.26 -43.30
#